data_AF-A0AAX1J420-F1
#
_entry.id   AF-A0AAX1J420-F1
#
_cell.length_a   1.000
_cell.length_b   1.000
_cell.length_c   1.000
_cell.angle_alpha   90.00
_cell.angle_beta   90.00
_cell.angle_gamma   90.00
#
_symmetry.space_group_name_H-M   'P 1'
#
loop_
_entity.id
_entity.type
_entity.pdbx_description
1 polymer ?
#
loop_
_entity_poly.entity_id
_entity_poly.type
_entity_poly.pdbx_seq_one_letter_code
_entity_poly.pdbx_strand_id
1 'polypeptide(L)'
;MDEYSDLNQQFRDSFEAADVTVDELWLRYFSLGGEIGRFELDAYLNGAIALPPIQHDMLAQAINERLDEIAPPRAPYSDDFHRAAGSNGSCEENF
;
A
#
# COMPACT_ATOMS: atom_id res chain seq x y z
N MET A 1 17.30 -8.69 4.98
CA MET A 1 16.44 -7.64 5.58
C MET A 1 16.04 -6.72 4.44
N ASP A 2 15.44 -7.29 3.39
CA ASP A 2 15.38 -6.67 2.06
C ASP A 2 13.93 -6.60 1.56
N GLU A 3 13.14 -7.63 1.88
CA GLU A 3 11.73 -7.78 1.50
C GLU A 3 10.81 -6.61 1.93
N TYR A 4 11.07 -5.99 3.09
CA TYR A 4 10.32 -4.80 3.55
C TYR A 4 10.59 -3.54 2.72
N SER A 5 11.82 -3.38 2.24
CA SER A 5 12.19 -2.25 1.38
C SER A 5 11.61 -2.44 -0.02
N ASP A 6 11.57 -3.69 -0.49
CA ASP A 6 11.02 -4.06 -1.79
C ASP A 6 9.53 -3.78 -1.87
N LEU A 7 8.76 -4.11 -0.84
CA LEU A 7 7.31 -3.81 -0.80
C LEU A 7 7.01 -2.31 -0.77
N ASN A 8 7.82 -1.54 -0.04
CA ASN A 8 7.70 -0.07 -0.04
C ASN A 8 8.03 0.52 -1.41
N GLN A 9 9.03 -0.03 -2.10
CA GLN A 9 9.34 0.36 -3.47
C GLN A 9 8.22 -0.02 -4.42
N GLN A 10 7.68 -1.24 -4.31
CA GLN A 10 6.59 -1.71 -5.14
C GLN A 10 5.33 -0.85 -4.97
N PHE A 11 4.99 -0.45 -3.75
CA PHE A 11 3.88 0.47 -3.52
C PHE A 11 4.07 1.81 -4.24
N ARG A 12 5.29 2.37 -4.21
CA ARG A 12 5.62 3.60 -4.94
C ARG A 12 5.55 3.40 -6.45
N ASP A 13 6.11 2.31 -6.96
CA ASP A 13 6.10 1.98 -8.39
C ASP A 13 4.66 1.82 -8.90
N SER A 14 3.79 1.18 -8.11
CA SER A 14 2.36 1.05 -8.40
C SER A 14 1.64 2.40 -8.39
N PHE A 15 1.98 3.29 -7.46
CA PHE A 15 1.43 4.65 -7.42
C PHE A 15 1.86 5.46 -8.65
N GLU A 16 3.13 5.39 -9.04
CA GLU A 16 3.64 6.05 -10.26
C GLU A 16 2.99 5.46 -11.53
N ALA A 17 2.85 4.14 -11.61
CA ALA A 17 2.24 3.45 -12.74
C ALA A 17 0.74 3.71 -12.88
N ALA A 18 0.05 4.03 -11.78
CA ALA A 18 -1.38 4.36 -11.78
C ALA A 18 -1.66 5.71 -12.47
N ASP A 19 -0.63 6.55 -12.67
CA ASP A 19 -0.72 7.87 -13.31
C ASP A 19 -1.85 8.72 -12.70
N VAL A 20 -1.90 8.75 -11.37
CA VAL A 20 -2.85 9.56 -10.59
C VAL A 20 -2.11 10.56 -9.73
N THR A 21 -2.65 11.76 -9.67
CA THR A 21 -2.20 12.77 -8.71
C THR A 21 -2.59 12.39 -7.29
N VAL A 22 -1.90 12.96 -6.29
CA VAL A 22 -2.25 12.76 -4.87
C VAL A 22 -3.69 13.21 -4.59
N ASP A 23 -4.19 14.24 -5.28
CA ASP A 23 -5.59 14.70 -5.17
C ASP A 23 -6.57 13.65 -5.72
N GLU A 24 -6.29 13.05 -6.87
CA GLU A 24 -7.13 12.00 -7.46
C GLU A 24 -7.13 10.72 -6.63
N LEU A 25 -5.95 10.32 -6.11
CA LEU A 25 -5.85 9.20 -5.19
C LEU A 25 -6.66 9.48 -3.92
N TRP A 26 -6.54 10.68 -3.35
CA TRP A 26 -7.32 11.07 -2.18
C TRP A 26 -8.83 11.00 -2.43
N LEU A 27 -9.31 11.47 -3.58
CA LEU A 27 -10.74 11.41 -3.93
C LEU A 27 -11.24 9.97 -4.10
N ARG A 28 -10.46 9.10 -4.74
CA ARG A 28 -10.80 7.67 -4.89
C ARG A 28 -10.85 6.99 -3.53
N TYR A 29 -9.83 7.18 -2.70
CA TYR A 29 -9.77 6.69 -1.33
C TYR A 29 -10.93 7.20 -0.46
N PHE A 30 -11.24 8.50 -0.54
CA PHE A 30 -12.35 9.10 0.20
C PHE A 30 -13.69 8.48 -0.22
N SER A 31 -13.85 8.20 -1.51
CA SER A 31 -15.06 7.54 -2.04
C SER A 31 -15.24 6.10 -1.53
N LEU A 32 -14.14 5.42 -1.15
CA LEU A 32 -14.16 4.11 -0.50
C LEU A 32 -14.51 4.19 1.00
N GLY A 33 -14.65 5.39 1.58
CA GLY A 33 -14.91 5.60 3.00
C GLY A 33 -13.65 5.90 3.83
N GLY A 34 -12.58 6.34 3.17
CA GLY A 34 -11.32 6.71 3.82
C GLY A 34 -11.48 7.81 4.88
N GLU A 35 -10.84 7.64 6.02
CA GLU A 35 -10.98 8.54 7.18
C GLU A 35 -9.87 9.60 7.27
N ILE A 36 -8.74 9.43 6.58
CA ILE A 36 -7.62 10.35 6.68
C ILE A 36 -7.75 11.56 5.74
N GLY A 37 -7.24 12.69 6.18
CA GLY A 37 -7.18 13.90 5.38
C GLY A 37 -6.12 13.85 4.29
N ARG A 38 -6.27 14.72 3.29
CA ARG A 38 -5.32 14.90 2.19
C ARG A 38 -3.87 15.16 2.65
N PHE A 39 -3.70 15.94 3.72
CA PHE A 39 -2.38 16.24 4.29
C PHE A 39 -1.75 15.01 4.95
N GLU A 40 -2.55 14.15 5.59
CA GLU A 40 -2.07 12.91 6.20
C GLU A 40 -1.68 11.90 5.11
N LEU A 41 -2.45 11.83 4.02
CA LEU A 41 -2.07 11.05 2.84
C LEU A 41 -0.72 11.49 2.26
N ASP A 42 -0.52 12.79 2.09
CA ASP A 42 0.74 13.33 1.57
C ASP A 42 1.91 13.02 2.51
N ALA A 43 1.72 13.19 3.83
CA ALA A 43 2.71 12.81 4.83
C ALA A 43 3.02 11.31 4.82
N TYR A 44 2.01 10.47 4.61
CA TYR A 44 2.17 9.03 4.50
C TYR A 44 2.99 8.63 3.26
N LEU A 45 2.67 9.19 2.09
CA LEU A 45 3.42 8.93 0.85
C LEU A 45 4.88 9.36 0.93
N ASN A 46 5.17 10.41 1.71
CA ASN A 46 6.53 10.86 2.00
C ASN A 46 7.23 10.05 3.12
N GLY A 47 6.55 9.06 3.71
CA GLY A 47 7.08 8.25 4.81
C GLY A 47 7.22 9.00 6.14
N ALA A 48 6.58 10.16 6.29
CA ALA A 48 6.64 10.98 7.50
C ALA A 48 5.73 10.45 8.63
N ILE A 49 4.68 9.69 8.28
CA ILE A 49 3.77 9.03 9.23
C ILE A 49 3.53 7.57 8.82
N ALA A 50 3.12 6.75 9.79
CA ALA A 50 2.59 5.42 9.53
C ALA A 50 1.06 5.43 9.64
N LEU A 51 0.38 4.77 8.70
CA LEU A 51 -1.06 4.63 8.71
C LEU A 51 -1.52 3.33 9.40
N PRO A 52 -2.74 3.29 9.95
CA PRO A 52 -3.38 2.04 10.32
C PRO A 52 -3.48 1.10 9.11
N PRO A 53 -3.36 -0.23 9.30
CA PRO A 53 -3.40 -1.20 8.19
C PRO A 53 -4.63 -1.05 7.29
N ILE A 54 -5.80 -0.82 7.89
CA ILE A 54 -7.04 -0.64 7.12
C ILE A 54 -6.98 0.57 6.18
N GLN A 55 -6.36 1.68 6.61
CA GLN A 55 -6.26 2.88 5.78
C GLN A 55 -5.23 2.71 4.66
N HIS A 56 -4.13 1.99 4.95
CA HIS A 56 -3.18 1.57 3.93
C HIS A 56 -3.85 0.68 2.87
N ASP A 57 -4.64 -0.30 3.30
CA ASP A 57 -5.29 -1.25 2.39
C ASP A 57 -6.30 -0.57 1.48
N MET A 58 -7.00 0.45 1.98
CA MET A 58 -7.89 1.27 1.17
C MET A 58 -7.13 2.11 0.12
N LEU A 59 -5.94 2.61 0.43
CA LEU A 59 -5.08 3.28 -0.54
C LEU A 59 -4.56 2.31 -1.59
N ALA A 60 -4.09 1.13 -1.17
CA ALA A 60 -3.67 0.06 -2.07
C ALA A 60 -4.82 -0.37 -3.00
N GLN A 61 -6.04 -0.50 -2.46
CA GLN A 61 -7.24 -0.79 -3.24
C GLN A 61 -7.52 0.32 -4.28
N ALA A 62 -7.49 1.59 -3.89
CA ALA A 62 -7.71 2.71 -4.81
C ALA A 62 -6.68 2.76 -5.96
N ILE A 63 -5.41 2.47 -5.65
CA ILE A 63 -4.32 2.35 -6.64
C ILE A 63 -4.56 1.14 -7.55
N ASN A 64 -4.91 -0.01 -6.97
CA ASN A 64 -5.15 -1.25 -7.70
C ASN A 64 -6.33 -1.13 -8.67
N GLU A 65 -7.43 -0.49 -8.27
CA GLU A 65 -8.56 -0.21 -9.16
C GLU A 65 -8.14 0.64 -10.37
N ARG A 66 -7.27 1.63 -10.15
CA ARG A 66 -6.73 2.43 -11.25
C ARG A 66 -5.80 1.61 -12.15
N LEU A 67 -4.96 0.78 -11.57
CA LEU A 67 -4.05 -0.08 -12.32
C LEU A 67 -4.78 -1.18 -13.09
N ASP A 68 -5.93 -1.67 -12.60
CA ASP A 68 -6.76 -2.63 -13.34
C ASP A 68 -7.29 -2.02 -14.66
N GLU A 69 -7.37 -0.68 -14.77
CA GLU A 69 -7.72 0.04 -16.01
C GLU A 69 -6.54 0.18 -16.99
N ILE A 70 -5.28 0.12 -16.52
CA ILE A 70 -4.06 0.49 -17.29
C ILE A 70 -3.08 -0.70 -17.49
N ALA A 71 -3.04 -1.67 -16.57
CA ALA A 71 -2.15 -2.83 -16.42
C ALA A 71 -0.92 -2.65 -15.44
N PRO A 72 -0.27 -3.75 -14.95
CA PRO A 72 0.49 -3.88 -13.66
C PRO A 72 1.84 -3.13 -13.55
N PRO A 73 2.45 -3.00 -12.33
CA PRO A 73 2.29 -3.83 -11.11
C PRO A 73 1.32 -3.29 -10.04
N ARG A 74 0.63 -4.20 -9.34
CA ARG A 74 -0.30 -3.91 -8.23
C ARG A 74 0.40 -3.49 -6.94
N ALA A 75 -0.24 -2.58 -6.22
CA ALA A 75 0.17 -2.13 -4.91
C ALA A 75 -0.06 -3.23 -3.86
N PRO A 76 0.93 -3.52 -3.00
CA PRO A 76 0.80 -4.48 -1.91
C PRO A 76 -0.17 -3.98 -0.83
N TYR A 77 -0.82 -4.92 -0.14
CA TYR A 77 -1.63 -4.66 1.06
C TYR A 77 -0.79 -4.80 2.33
N SER A 78 -1.29 -4.32 3.47
CA SER A 78 -0.61 -4.36 4.77
C SER A 78 -0.23 -5.78 5.19
N ASP A 79 -1.04 -6.78 4.86
CA ASP A 79 -0.76 -8.19 5.15
C ASP A 79 0.49 -8.71 4.41
N ASP A 80 0.79 -8.18 3.22
CA ASP A 80 2.00 -8.53 2.47
C ASP A 80 3.26 -8.11 3.24
N PHE A 81 3.22 -6.96 3.92
CA PHE A 81 4.30 -6.50 4.80
C PHE A 81 4.42 -7.37 6.05
N HIS A 82 3.30 -7.81 6.65
CA HIS A 82 3.33 -8.72 7.80
C HIS A 82 3.88 -10.10 7.45
N ARG A 83 3.52 -10.64 6.28
CA ARG A 83 4.05 -11.91 5.77
C ARG A 83 5.55 -11.86 5.52
N ALA A 84 6.06 -10.74 4.99
CA ALA A 84 7.50 -10.51 4.84
C ALA A 84 8.22 -10.49 6.20
N ALA A 85 7.61 -9.95 7.27
CA ALA A 85 8.16 -10.06 8.63
C ALA A 85 8.12 -11.46 9.22
N GLY A 86 7.02 -12.17 9.02
CA GLY A 86 6.75 -13.45 9.65
C GLY A 86 7.51 -14.62 9.04
N SER A 87 8.07 -14.46 7.84
CA SER A 87 8.75 -15.54 7.11
C SER A 87 10.10 -15.98 7.72
N ASN A 88 10.50 -15.42 8.86
CA ASN A 88 11.71 -15.81 9.61
C ASN A 88 11.49 -16.86 10.72
N GLY A 89 10.31 -17.49 10.83
CA GLY A 89 10.14 -18.54 11.84
C GLY A 89 8.88 -19.37 11.69
N SER A 90 8.93 -20.44 10.89
CA SER A 90 8.05 -21.61 11.01
C SER A 90 8.67 -22.81 10.30
N CYS A 91 9.82 -23.26 10.83
CA CYS A 91 10.33 -24.59 10.60
C CYS A 91 10.38 -25.30 11.95
N GLU A 92 9.26 -25.81 12.45
CA GLU A 92 9.26 -26.84 13.49
C GLU A 92 8.01 -27.70 13.29
N GLU A 93 8.11 -28.61 12.33
CA GLU A 93 7.42 -29.89 12.38
C GLU A 93 7.84 -30.62 13.65
N ASN A 94 6.89 -31.10 14.47
CA ASN A 94 7.08 -32.30 15.28
C ASN A 94 5.69 -32.97 15.44
N PHE A 95 5.55 -34.10 14.73
CA PHE A 95 4.53 -35.12 14.98
C PHE A 95 4.91 -35.98 16.19
#